data_AF-A0A4V1CK54-F1
#
_entry.id   AF-A0A4V1CK54-F1
#
_cell.length_a   1.000
_cell.length_b   1.000
_cell.length_c   1.000
_cell.angle_alpha   90.00
_cell.angle_beta   90.00
_cell.angle_gamma   90.00
#
_symmetry.space_group_name_H-M   'P 1'
#
loop_
_entity.id
_entity.type
_entity.pdbx_description
1 polymer ?
#
loop_
_entity_poly.entity_id
_entity_poly.type
_entity_poly.pdbx_seq_one_letter_code
_entity_poly.pdbx_strand_id
1 'polypeptide(L)'
;MIWLWLSAAFMVTTAGVHSVLGYRRMMVPLLRGEAGSLANPLTRRIIRFAWHATSVLMLISAAAVAWPGTPKGVLIVIGGGWLASGLFDAAYTKGRHIAWPALAGAGILALIGALA
;
A
#
# COMPACT_ATOMS: atom_id res chain seq x y z
N MET A 1 8.40 13.87 14.49
CA MET A 1 7.87 12.64 15.13
C MET A 1 6.38 12.38 14.84
N ILE A 2 5.45 13.28 15.19
CA ILE A 2 3.99 13.03 14.98
C ILE A 2 3.63 12.68 13.52
N TRP A 3 4.25 13.35 12.55
CA TRP A 3 4.03 13.12 11.12
C TRP A 3 4.38 11.70 10.66
N LEU A 4 5.47 11.13 11.20
CA LEU A 4 5.91 9.77 10.88
C LEU A 4 4.95 8.72 11.44
N TRP A 5 4.42 8.94 12.66
CA TRP A 5 3.40 8.07 13.24
C TRP A 5 2.07 8.15 12.50
N LEU A 6 1.66 9.34 12.06
CA LEU A 6 0.46 9.50 11.22
C LEU A 6 0.66 8.82 9.86
N SER A 7 1.83 8.95 9.25
CA SER A 7 2.18 8.22 8.03
C SER A 7 2.07 6.71 8.24
N ALA A 8 2.71 6.18 9.29
CA ALA A 8 2.64 4.76 9.63
C ALA A 8 1.19 4.27 9.84
N ALA A 9 0.36 5.05 10.54
CA ALA A 9 -1.04 4.72 10.76
C ALA A 9 -1.84 4.60 9.45
N PHE A 10 -1.59 5.51 8.50
CA PHE A 10 -2.16 5.41 7.16
C PHE A 10 -1.69 4.14 6.45
N MET A 11 -0.38 3.87 6.45
CA MET A 11 0.20 2.68 5.81
C MET A 11 -0.37 1.37 6.37
N VAL A 12 -0.51 1.27 7.70
CA VAL A 12 -1.14 0.12 8.38
C VAL A 12 -2.61 -0.02 8.00
N THR A 13 -3.34 1.10 7.98
CA THR A 13 -4.77 1.10 7.61
C THR A 13 -4.95 0.65 6.17
N THR A 14 -4.15 1.18 5.24
CA THR A 14 -4.15 0.77 3.84
C THR A 14 -3.81 -0.71 3.69
N ALA A 15 -2.81 -1.20 4.42
CA ALA A 15 -2.43 -2.62 4.41
C ALA A 15 -3.60 -3.52 4.84
N GLY A 16 -4.31 -3.14 5.91
CA GLY A 16 -5.48 -3.87 6.42
C GLY A 16 -6.65 -3.85 5.44
N VAL A 17 -6.99 -2.67 4.90
CA VAL A 17 -8.07 -2.52 3.92
C VAL A 17 -7.76 -3.31 2.64
N HIS A 18 -6.53 -3.23 2.13
CA HIS A 18 -6.09 -3.98 0.95
C HIS A 18 -6.18 -5.50 1.21
N SER A 19 -5.58 -5.98 2.31
CA SER A 19 -5.48 -7.42 2.61
C SER A 19 -6.84 -8.06 2.92
N VAL A 20 -7.72 -7.35 3.64
CA VAL A 20 -8.97 -7.94 4.13
C VAL A 20 -10.14 -7.57 3.24
N LEU A 21 -10.41 -6.26 3.10
CA LEU A 21 -11.59 -5.78 2.40
C LEU A 21 -11.46 -5.98 0.89
N GLY A 22 -10.32 -5.59 0.32
CA GLY A 22 -10.03 -5.78 -1.09
C GLY A 22 -9.97 -7.26 -1.49
N TYR A 23 -9.40 -8.10 -0.63
CA TYR A 23 -9.39 -9.54 -0.87
C TYR A 23 -10.82 -10.12 -0.92
N ARG A 24 -11.65 -9.82 0.09
CA ARG A 24 -13.02 -10.35 0.16
C ARG A 24 -13.92 -9.83 -0.95
N ARG A 25 -13.83 -8.54 -1.30
CA ARG A 25 -14.74 -7.91 -2.26
C ARG A 25 -14.28 -8.03 -3.71
N MET A 26 -12.98 -8.15 -3.98
CA MET A 26 -12.44 -8.16 -5.35
C MET A 26 -11.75 -9.48 -5.68
N MET A 27 -10.77 -9.92 -4.88
CA MET A 27 -9.98 -11.11 -5.22
C MET A 27 -10.79 -12.41 -5.14
N VAL A 28 -11.62 -12.59 -4.11
CA VAL A 28 -12.43 -13.80 -3.99
C VAL A 28 -13.37 -13.99 -5.19
N PRO A 29 -14.16 -12.99 -5.62
CA PRO A 29 -14.95 -13.10 -6.85
C PRO A 29 -14.10 -13.35 -8.10
N LEU A 30 -12.98 -12.63 -8.26
CA LEU A 30 -12.09 -12.77 -9.41
C LEU A 30 -11.55 -14.21 -9.53
N LEU A 31 -11.02 -14.76 -8.43
CA LEU A 31 -10.38 -16.07 -8.42
C LEU A 31 -11.37 -17.24 -8.54
N ARG A 32 -12.67 -16.99 -8.38
CA ARG A 32 -13.73 -17.97 -8.65
C ARG A 32 -14.11 -18.05 -10.12
N GLY A 33 -13.90 -16.99 -10.89
CA GLY A 33 -14.01 -17.05 -12.34
C GLY A 33 -12.82 -17.84 -12.88
N GLU A 34 -12.95 -19.15 -13.06
CA GLU A 34 -11.89 -20.05 -13.55
C GLU A 34 -11.57 -19.85 -15.04
N ALA A 35 -11.68 -18.62 -15.55
CA ALA A 35 -11.45 -18.27 -16.95
C ALA A 35 -9.96 -18.07 -17.25
N GLY A 36 -9.52 -18.56 -18.41
CA GLY A 36 -8.17 -18.36 -18.91
C GLY A 36 -7.09 -18.89 -17.95
N SER A 37 -6.08 -18.06 -17.65
CA SER A 37 -4.96 -18.43 -16.76
C SER A 37 -5.39 -18.71 -15.33
N LEU A 38 -6.57 -18.24 -14.91
CA LEU A 38 -7.14 -18.50 -13.58
C LEU A 38 -7.66 -19.93 -13.43
N ALA A 39 -7.79 -20.72 -14.51
CA ALA A 39 -8.08 -22.15 -14.43
C ALA A 39 -6.96 -22.94 -13.72
N ASN A 40 -5.71 -22.47 -13.80
CA ASN A 40 -4.57 -23.10 -13.14
C ASN A 40 -4.57 -22.80 -11.62
N PRO A 41 -4.62 -23.82 -10.75
CA PRO A 41 -4.60 -23.63 -9.29
C PRO A 41 -3.34 -22.93 -8.77
N LEU A 42 -2.19 -23.12 -9.42
CA LEU A 42 -0.94 -22.46 -9.06
C LEU A 42 -1.02 -20.95 -9.31
N THR A 43 -1.53 -20.54 -10.47
CA THR A 43 -1.75 -19.11 -10.78
C THR A 43 -2.65 -18.46 -9.72
N ARG A 44 -3.73 -19.12 -9.32
CA ARG A 44 -4.61 -18.63 -8.24
C ARG A 44 -3.90 -18.52 -6.91
N ARG A 45 -2.94 -19.39 -6.59
CA ARG A 45 -2.15 -19.31 -5.36
C ARG A 45 -1.15 -18.15 -5.41
N ILE A 46 -0.45 -17.97 -6.54
CA ILE A 46 0.51 -16.88 -6.75
C ILE A 46 -0.18 -15.52 -6.64
N ILE A 47 -1.35 -15.34 -7.27
CA ILE A 47 -2.11 -14.08 -7.19
C ILE A 47 -2.52 -13.77 -5.74
N ARG A 48 -3.00 -14.77 -4.99
CA ARG A 48 -3.33 -14.59 -3.55
C ARG A 48 -2.11 -14.22 -2.73
N PHE A 49 -0.98 -14.88 -2.98
CA PHE A 49 0.27 -14.56 -2.31
C PHE A 49 0.69 -13.11 -2.61
N ALA A 50 0.73 -12.71 -3.88
CA ALA A 50 1.12 -11.36 -4.30
C ALA A 50 0.24 -10.28 -3.67
N TRP A 51 -1.06 -10.54 -3.55
CA TRP A 51 -2.02 -9.65 -2.88
C TRP A 51 -1.64 -9.41 -1.41
N HIS A 52 -1.45 -10.47 -0.63
CA HIS A 52 -1.10 -10.33 0.79
C HIS A 52 0.35 -9.86 1.01
N ALA A 53 1.28 -10.27 0.15
CA ALA A 53 2.67 -9.82 0.19
C ALA A 53 2.77 -8.30 0.01
N THR A 54 1.92 -7.72 -0.84
CA THR A 54 1.84 -6.25 -1.00
C THR A 54 1.43 -5.58 0.31
N SER A 55 0.45 -6.11 1.06
CA SER A 55 0.11 -5.61 2.40
C SER A 55 1.26 -5.77 3.40
N VAL A 56 2.04 -6.85 3.33
CA VAL A 56 3.22 -7.03 4.19
C VAL A 56 4.26 -5.94 3.90
N LEU A 57 4.51 -5.63 2.63
CA LEU A 57 5.41 -4.53 2.24
C LEU A 57 4.92 -3.17 2.73
N MET A 58 3.60 -2.94 2.75
CA MET A 58 3.01 -1.74 3.35
C MET A 58 3.27 -1.68 4.86
N LEU A 59 3.14 -2.79 5.58
CA LEU A 59 3.44 -2.87 7.02
C LEU A 59 4.94 -2.67 7.31
N ILE A 60 5.82 -3.24 6.48
CA ILE A 60 7.26 -3.01 6.58
C ILE A 60 7.59 -1.53 6.38
N SER A 61 6.95 -0.87 5.40
CA SER A 61 7.10 0.58 5.21
C SER A 61 6.67 1.35 6.44
N ALA A 62 5.52 0.99 7.03
CA ALA A 62 5.00 1.61 8.25
C ALA A 62 5.97 1.46 9.44
N ALA A 63 6.51 0.26 9.62
CA ALA A 63 7.50 -0.03 10.65
C ALA A 63 8.76 0.80 10.41
N ALA A 64 9.28 0.85 9.18
CA ALA A 64 10.48 1.60 8.84
C ALA A 64 10.32 3.12 9.07
N VAL A 65 9.19 3.72 8.72
CA VAL A 65 8.99 5.17 8.94
C VAL A 65 8.80 5.51 10.41
N ALA A 66 8.24 4.60 11.21
CA ALA A 66 8.09 4.79 12.66
C ALA A 66 9.32 4.36 13.48
N TRP A 67 10.30 3.70 12.85
CA TRP A 67 11.44 3.13 13.55
C TRP A 67 12.39 4.23 14.07
N PRO A 68 12.82 4.16 15.34
CA PRO A 68 13.79 5.11 15.88
C PRO A 68 15.13 5.06 15.13
N GLY A 69 15.61 6.22 14.69
CA GLY A 69 16.91 6.32 14.02
C GLY A 69 16.90 5.96 12.52
N THR A 70 15.72 5.76 11.90
CA THR A 70 15.65 5.59 10.44
C THR A 70 16.31 6.77 9.73
N PRO A 71 17.29 6.53 8.83
CA PRO A 71 17.98 7.60 8.13
C PRO A 71 17.02 8.45 7.29
N LYS A 72 17.23 9.76 7.29
CA LYS A 72 16.42 10.72 6.50
C LYS A 72 16.26 10.32 5.04
N GLY A 73 17.32 9.84 4.40
CA GLY A 73 17.27 9.37 3.00
C GLY A 73 16.29 8.21 2.80
N VAL A 74 16.20 7.27 3.75
CA VAL A 74 15.25 6.16 3.69
C VAL A 74 13.81 6.67 3.84
N LEU A 75 13.57 7.60 4.77
CA LEU A 75 12.25 8.22 4.94
C LEU A 75 11.79 8.95 3.67
N ILE A 76 12.71 9.67 3.00
CA ILE A 76 12.42 10.35 1.73
C ILE A 76 12.09 9.34 0.62
N VAL A 77 12.83 8.24 0.52
CA VAL A 77 12.56 7.19 -0.49
C VAL A 77 11.20 6.54 -0.24
N ILE A 78 10.89 6.16 1.00
CA ILE A 78 9.60 5.57 1.34
C ILE A 78 8.47 6.57 1.10
N GLY A 79 8.59 7.79 1.63
CA GLY A 79 7.58 8.83 1.49
C GLY A 79 7.34 9.22 0.02
N GLY A 80 8.41 9.39 -0.74
CA GLY A 80 8.36 9.64 -2.18
C GLY A 80 7.71 8.50 -2.96
N GLY A 81 8.04 7.24 -2.64
CA GLY A 81 7.43 6.06 -3.26
C GLY A 81 5.93 5.96 -3.00
N TRP A 82 5.49 6.19 -1.77
CA TRP A 82 4.07 6.23 -1.41
C TRP A 82 3.32 7.38 -2.09
N LEU A 83 3.91 8.57 -2.11
CA LEU A 83 3.33 9.74 -2.78
C LEU A 83 3.20 9.48 -4.29
N ALA A 84 4.27 9.03 -4.94
CA ALA A 84 4.26 8.71 -6.37
C ALA A 84 3.23 7.64 -6.70
N SER A 85 3.12 6.60 -5.87
CA SER A 85 2.10 5.55 -6.04
C SER A 85 0.68 6.11 -5.93
N GLY A 86 0.41 6.97 -4.93
CA GLY A 86 -0.90 7.60 -4.77
C GLY A 86 -1.26 8.56 -5.91
N LEU A 87 -0.30 9.37 -6.38
CA LEU A 87 -0.51 10.27 -7.52
C LEU A 87 -0.69 9.50 -8.82
N PHE A 88 0.08 8.44 -9.03
CA PHE A 88 -0.07 7.57 -10.19
C PHE A 88 -1.43 6.87 -10.18
N ASP A 89 -1.84 6.31 -9.04
CA ASP A 89 -3.16 5.70 -8.87
C ASP A 89 -4.30 6.71 -9.14
N ALA A 90 -4.17 7.93 -8.63
CA ALA A 90 -5.12 9.01 -8.91
C ALA A 90 -5.18 9.33 -10.41
N ALA A 91 -4.03 9.53 -11.07
CA ALA A 91 -3.98 9.85 -12.49
C ALA A 91 -4.54 8.71 -13.36
N TYR A 92 -4.08 7.49 -13.11
CA TYR A 92 -4.44 6.29 -13.87
C TYR A 92 -5.93 5.96 -13.73
N THR A 93 -6.48 6.09 -12.53
CA THR A 93 -7.90 5.81 -12.25
C THR A 93 -8.81 7.04 -12.39
N LYS A 94 -8.26 8.18 -12.85
CA LYS A 94 -8.96 9.47 -12.95
C LYS A 94 -9.63 9.88 -11.63
N GLY A 95 -8.94 9.63 -10.52
CA GLY A 95 -9.37 9.93 -9.15
C GLY A 95 -10.46 9.02 -8.60
N ARG A 96 -10.85 7.95 -9.32
CA ARG A 96 -11.97 7.08 -8.94
C ARG A 96 -11.56 6.00 -7.94
N HIS A 97 -10.27 5.68 -7.83
CA HIS A 97 -9.82 4.69 -6.87
C HIS A 97 -9.77 5.27 -5.45
N ILE A 98 -10.63 4.77 -4.58
CA ILE A 98 -10.86 5.35 -3.25
C ILE A 98 -9.58 5.37 -2.38
N ALA A 99 -8.60 4.50 -2.66
CA ALA A 99 -7.38 4.44 -1.85
C ALA A 99 -6.30 5.48 -2.22
N TRP A 100 -6.41 6.15 -3.39
CA TRP A 100 -5.37 7.08 -3.85
C TRP A 100 -5.05 8.19 -2.81
N PRO A 101 -6.03 8.81 -2.10
CA PRO A 101 -5.73 9.86 -1.13
C PRO A 101 -4.98 9.32 0.08
N ALA A 102 -5.28 8.09 0.51
CA ALA A 102 -4.60 7.46 1.64
C ALA A 102 -3.13 7.15 1.30
N LEU A 103 -2.87 6.65 0.08
CA LEU A 103 -1.51 6.41 -0.43
C LEU A 103 -0.69 7.71 -0.50
N ALA A 104 -1.25 8.73 -1.16
CA ALA A 104 -0.59 10.03 -1.31
C ALA A 104 -0.39 10.72 0.04
N GLY A 105 -1.39 10.69 0.91
CA GLY A 105 -1.35 11.27 2.25
C GLY A 105 -0.28 10.63 3.13
N ALA A 106 -0.16 9.30 3.12
CA ALA A 106 0.92 8.61 3.84
C ALA A 106 2.31 9.07 3.37
N GLY A 107 2.49 9.23 2.06
CA GLY A 107 3.72 9.75 1.47
C GLY A 107 4.03 11.19 1.88
N ILE A 108 3.04 12.10 1.79
CA ILE A 108 3.17 13.50 2.22
C ILE A 108 3.58 13.58 3.69
N LEU A 109 2.92 12.83 4.56
CA LEU A 109 3.21 12.81 6.00
C LEU A 109 4.64 12.30 6.29
N ALA A 110 5.08 11.26 5.58
CA ALA A 110 6.46 10.78 5.70
C ALA A 110 7.48 11.83 5.25
N LEU A 111 7.21 12.52 4.13
CA LEU A 111 8.09 13.57 3.62
C LEU A 111 8.14 14.78 4.56
N ILE A 112 7.01 15.24 5.09
CA ILE A 112 6.99 16.28 6.12
C ILE A 112 7.80 15.83 7.34
N GLY A 113 7.58 14.60 7.82
CA GLY A 113 8.31 14.05 8.96
C GLY A 113 9.81 13.88 8.75
N ALA A 114 10.27 13.73 7.50
CA ALA A 114 11.68 13.61 7.14
C ALA A 114 12.39 14.96 6.95
N LEU A 115 11.62 16.01 6.60
CA LEU A 115 12.14 17.33 6.26
C LEU A 115 12.00 18.36 7.39
N ALA A 116 11.09 18.12 8.35
CA ALA A 116 10.94 18.90 9.58
C ALA A 116 11.97 18.51 10.64
#